data_AF-A0A382R141-F1
#
_entry.id   AF-A0A382R141-F1
#
_cell.length_a   1.000
_cell.length_b   1.000
_cell.length_c   1.000
_cell.angle_alpha   90.00
_cell.angle_beta   90.00
_cell.angle_gamma   90.00
#
_symmetry.space_group_name_H-M   'P 1'
#
loop_
_entity.id
_entity.type
_entity.pdbx_description
1 polymer ?
#
loop_
_entity_poly.entity_id
_entity_poly.type
_entity_poly.pdbx_seq_one_letter_code
_entity_poly.pdbx_strand_id
1 'polypeptide(L)' 'MMEFWTSPTPNGWKVSIMLEELIEADVDIGEVDIRIIDLIQGEQFAEDFVERNPNTRIPTL' A
#
# COMPACT_ATOMS: atom_id res chain seq x y z
N MET A 1 7.41 9.85 6.80
CA MET A 1 7.46 8.44 6.39
C MET A 1 6.07 8.06 5.96
N MET A 2 5.89 7.77 4.67
CA MET A 2 4.62 7.31 4.11
C MET A 2 4.53 5.80 4.33
N GLU A 3 3.41 5.29 4.82
CA GLU A 3 3.21 3.83 4.96
C GLU A 3 2.30 3.32 3.84
N PHE A 4 2.78 2.36 3.07
CA PHE A 4 2.09 1.77 1.93
C PHE A 4 1.69 0.33 2.25
N TRP A 5 0.40 0.14 2.51
CA TRP A 5 -0.15 -1.16 2.88
C TRP A 5 -0.77 -1.81 1.65
N THR A 6 -0.20 -2.92 1.22
CA THR A 6 -0.48 -3.52 -0.10
C THR A 6 -0.39 -5.05 -0.07
N SER A 7 -0.68 -5.70 -1.20
CA SER A 7 -0.57 -7.15 -1.39
C SER A 7 -0.28 -7.42 -2.88
N PRO A 8 0.38 -8.54 -3.26
CA PRO A 8 0.77 -8.84 -4.64
C PRO A 8 -0.46 -9.14 -5.52
N THR A 9 -1.16 -8.08 -5.92
CA THR A 9 -2.40 -8.09 -6.69
C THR A 9 -2.33 -7.03 -7.79
N PRO A 10 -3.19 -7.11 -8.83
CA PRO A 10 -3.22 -6.07 -9.87
C PRO A 10 -3.47 -4.65 -9.35
N ASN A 11 -4.20 -4.48 -8.24
CA ASN A 11 -4.40 -3.16 -7.65
C ASN A 11 -3.20 -2.71 -6.81
N GLY A 12 -2.54 -3.62 -6.10
CA GLY A 12 -1.32 -3.32 -5.37
C GLY A 12 -0.19 -2.88 -6.29
N TRP A 13 -0.01 -3.57 -7.43
CA TRP A 13 1.03 -3.25 -8.41
C TRP A 13 0.87 -1.86 -9.03
N LYS A 14 -0.35 -1.34 -9.18
CA LYS A 14 -0.55 0.03 -9.73
C LYS A 14 0.19 1.08 -8.91
N VAL A 15 0.10 1.00 -7.59
CA VAL A 15 0.76 1.95 -6.70
C VAL A 15 2.25 1.66 -6.61
N SER A 16 2.66 0.38 -6.52
CA SER A 16 4.09 0.03 -6.58
C SER A 16 4.78 0.57 -7.84
N ILE A 17 4.17 0.37 -9.01
CA ILE A 17 4.69 0.89 -10.28
C ILE A 17 4.75 2.42 -10.24
N MET A 18 3.69 3.09 -9.78
CA MET A 18 3.69 4.55 -9.67
C MET A 18 4.84 5.07 -8.79
N LEU A 19 5.13 4.41 -7.66
CA LEU A 19 6.24 4.81 -6.79
C LEU A 19 7.59 4.66 -7.51
N GLU A 20 7.82 3.55 -8.21
CA GLU A 20 9.05 3.34 -9.00
C GLU A 20 9.17 4.34 -10.16
N GLU A 21 8.07 4.65 -10.85
CA GLU A 21 8.06 5.65 -11.93
C GLU A 21 8.36 7.06 -11.42
N LEU A 22 7.93 7.40 -10.20
CA LEU A 22 8.30 8.67 -9.55
C LEU A 22 9.79 8.71 -9.18
N ILE A 23 10.34 7.60 -8.69
CA ILE A 23 11.77 7.47 -8.41
C ILE A 23 12.59 7.65 -9.71
N GLU A 24 12.21 6.97 -10.79
CA GLU A 24 12.87 7.09 -12.09
C GLU A 24 12.79 8.52 -12.67
N ALA A 25 11.68 9.23 -12.39
CA ALA A 25 11.50 10.62 -12.79
C ALA A 25 12.21 11.64 -11.87
N ASP A 26 13.03 11.20 -10.91
CA ASP A 26 13.74 12.04 -9.93
C ASP A 26 12.80 12.90 -9.06
N VAL A 27 11.59 12.40 -8.80
CA VAL A 27 10.63 13.05 -7.89
C VAL A 27 10.94 12.61 -6.45
N ASP A 28 11.22 13.58 -5.57
CA ASP A 28 11.38 13.32 -4.14
C ASP A 28 10.02 12.95 -3.51
N ILE A 29 9.82 11.65 -3.31
CA ILE A 29 8.64 11.06 -2.64
C ILE A 29 8.88 10.79 -1.15
N GLY A 30 10.07 11.09 -0.63
CA GLY A 30 10.48 10.74 0.72
C GLY A 30 10.55 9.23 0.99
N GLU A 31 10.69 8.86 2.26
CA GLU A 31 10.73 7.45 2.68
C GLU A 31 9.34 6.80 2.66
N VAL A 32 9.27 5.63 2.02
CA VAL A 32 8.08 4.77 1.96
C VAL A 32 8.34 3.46 2.70
N ASP A 33 7.59 3.23 3.77
CA ASP A 33 7.56 1.93 4.46
C ASP A 33 6.46 1.05 3.86
N ILE A 34 6.77 -0.19 3.53
CA ILE A 34 5.84 -1.09 2.82
C ILE A 34 5.40 -2.21 3.75
N ARG A 35 4.10 -2.25 4.04
CA ARG A 35 3.47 -3.36 4.78
C ARG A 35 2.72 -4.27 3.83
N ILE A 36 3.11 -5.54 3.78
CA ILE A 36 2.36 -6.57 3.05
C ILE A 36 1.21 -7.05 3.93
N ILE A 37 0.00 -7.02 3.37
CA ILE A 37 -1.24 -7.44 4.00
C ILE A 37 -1.64 -8.80 3.46
N ASP A 38 -1.79 -9.77 4.35
CA ASP A 38 -2.26 -11.11 4.01
C ASP A 38 -3.78 -11.10 3.87
N LEU A 39 -4.23 -11.08 2.61
CA LEU A 39 -5.64 -11.10 2.25
C LEU A 39 -6.33 -12.44 2.52
N ILE A 40 -5.56 -13.53 2.59
CA ILE A 40 -6.09 -14.88 2.85
C ILE A 40 -6.38 -15.03 4.35
N GLN A 41 -5.51 -14.50 5.21
CA GLN A 41 -5.73 -14.45 6.65
C GLN A 41 -6.73 -13.35 7.07
N GLY A 42 -7.08 -12.46 6.16
CA GLY A 42 -8.08 -11.42 6.42
C GLY A 42 -7.53 -10.23 7.19
N GLU A 43 -6.23 -9.95 7.12
CA GLU A 43 -5.60 -8.84 7.84
C GLU A 43 -6.20 -7.46 7.48
N GLN A 44 -6.80 -7.32 6.30
CA GLN A 44 -7.53 -6.11 5.90
C GLN A 44 -8.77 -5.78 6.74
N PHE A 45 -9.19 -6.71 7.62
CA PHE A 45 -10.32 -6.54 8.54
C PHE A 45 -9.88 -6.22 9.98
N ALA A 46 -8.56 -6.18 10.24
CA ALA A 46 -8.04 -5.76 11.52
C ALA A 46 -8.37 -4.28 11.79
N GLU A 47 -8.51 -3.90 13.05
CA GLU A 47 -8.91 -2.56 13.47
C GLU A 47 -7.98 -1.48 12.90
N ASP A 48 -6.67 -1.72 12.91
CA ASP A 48 -5.65 -0.83 12.35
C ASP A 48 -5.84 -0.59 10.84
N PHE A 49 -6.20 -1.63 10.08
CA PHE A 49 -6.51 -1.49 8.66
C PHE A 49 -7.83 -0.75 8.44
N VAL A 50 -8.86 -1.06 9.22
CA VAL A 50 -10.21 -0.49 9.09
C VAL A 50 -10.21 1.01 9.40
N GLU A 51 -9.47 1.43 10.42
CA GLU A 51 -9.27 2.85 10.76
C GLU A 51 -8.64 3.62 9.58
N ARG A 52 -7.76 2.96 8.84
CA ARG A 52 -7.04 3.54 7.69
C ARG A 52 -7.89 3.53 6.42
N ASN A 53 -8.61 2.45 6.17
CA ASN A 53 -9.51 2.30 5.04
C ASN A 53 -10.77 1.49 5.43
N PRO A 54 -11.91 2.16 5.68
CA PRO A 54 -13.15 1.50 6.09
C PRO A 54 -13.75 0.60 5.00
N ASN A 55 -13.30 0.70 3.75
CA ASN A 55 -13.68 -0.23 2.68
C ASN A 55 -12.94 -1.57 2.78
N THR A 56 -11.94 -1.71 3.66
CA THR A 56 -11.19 -2.96 3.89
C THR A 56 -10.53 -3.51 2.61
N ARG A 57 -10.03 -2.62 1.74
CA ARG A 57 -9.36 -3.00 0.49
C ARG A 57 -7.96 -2.41 0.43
N ILE A 58 -7.02 -3.21 -0.05
CA ILE A 58 -5.70 -2.73 -0.51
C ILE A 58 -5.81 -2.14 -1.92
N PRO A 59 -4.85 -1.30 -2.35
CA PRO A 59 -3.83 -0.64 -1.52
C PRO A 59 -4.42 0.49 -0.63
N THR A 60 -3.70 0.87 0.43
CA THR A 60 -3.95 2.09 1.21
C THR A 60 -2.63 2.78 1.60
N LEU A 61 -2.67 4.12 1.75
CA LEU A 61 -1.57 5.03 2.10
C LEU A 61 -1.88 5.84 3.36
#